data_AF-H5V2T0-F1
#
_entry.id   AF-H5V2T0-F1
#
_cell.length_a   1.000
_cell.length_b   1.000
_cell.length_c   1.000
_cell.angle_alpha   90.00
_cell.angle_beta   90.00
_cell.angle_gamma   90.00
#
_symmetry.space_group_name_H-M   'P 1'
#
loop_
_entity.id
_entity.type
_entity.pdbx_description
1 polymer ?
#
loop_
_entity_poly.entity_id
_entity_poly.type
_entity_poly.pdbx_seq_one_letter_code
_entity_poly.pdbx_strand_id
1 'polypeptide(L)'
;MHSSVTEDQINVYFGKNAETYEAETKLIADITRELRTQRGVVQNKDLILTLIQHIECEKDVLKLDIYRNALEMIVQGTPDDI
;
A
#
# COMPACT_ATOMS: atom_id res chain seq x y z
N MET A 1 -31.90 -18.58 -10.08
CA MET A 1 -30.85 -18.94 -9.11
C MET A 1 -30.24 -17.64 -8.62
N HIS A 2 -30.60 -17.19 -7.41
CA HIS A 2 -30.09 -15.93 -6.84
C HIS A 2 -29.08 -16.33 -5.75
N SER A 3 -27.79 -16.18 -6.03
CA SER A 3 -26.74 -16.50 -5.05
C SER A 3 -26.69 -15.40 -4.01
N SER A 4 -27.22 -15.65 -2.81
CA SER A 4 -27.01 -14.80 -1.65
C SER A 4 -25.58 -15.00 -1.16
N VAL A 5 -24.68 -14.09 -1.54
CA VAL A 5 -23.39 -13.94 -0.87
C VAL A 5 -23.69 -13.62 0.60
N THR A 6 -23.26 -14.50 1.51
CA THR A 6 -23.46 -14.31 2.95
C THR A 6 -22.44 -13.30 3.49
N GLU A 7 -22.79 -12.59 4.57
CA GLU A 7 -21.89 -11.68 5.27
C GLU A 7 -20.57 -12.35 5.68
N ASP A 8 -20.60 -13.65 5.95
CA ASP A 8 -19.40 -14.47 6.21
C ASP A 8 -18.49 -14.58 4.97
N GLN A 9 -19.07 -14.72 3.77
CA GLN A 9 -18.30 -14.71 2.50
C GLN A 9 -17.73 -13.32 2.21
N ILE A 10 -18.45 -12.26 2.57
CA ILE A 10 -17.97 -10.88 2.47
C ILE A 10 -16.81 -10.68 3.45
N ASN A 11 -16.96 -11.11 4.70
CA ASN A 11 -15.93 -10.97 5.73
C ASN A 11 -14.72 -11.88 5.48
N VAL A 12 -14.86 -13.00 4.79
CA VAL A 12 -13.74 -13.82 4.29
C VAL A 12 -13.08 -13.16 3.08
N TYR A 13 -13.82 -12.47 2.22
CA TYR A 13 -13.25 -11.72 1.08
C TYR A 13 -12.49 -10.46 1.56
N PHE A 14 -13.03 -9.75 2.55
CA PHE A 14 -12.36 -8.61 3.19
C PHE A 14 -11.29 -9.05 4.20
N GLY A 15 -11.52 -10.14 4.92
CA GLY A 15 -10.56 -10.75 5.86
C GLY A 15 -9.37 -11.41 5.16
N LYS A 16 -9.54 -11.85 3.90
CA LYS A 16 -8.42 -12.23 3.02
C LYS A 16 -7.51 -11.06 2.69
N ASN A 17 -7.93 -9.80 2.81
CA ASN A 17 -7.00 -8.68 2.62
C ASN A 17 -6.00 -8.55 3.80
N ALA A 18 -6.26 -9.19 4.95
CA ALA A 18 -5.27 -9.30 6.01
C ALA A 18 -4.17 -10.34 5.69
N GLU A 19 -4.42 -11.23 4.72
CA GLU A 19 -3.46 -12.18 4.14
C GLU A 19 -3.19 -11.74 2.67
N THR A 20 -2.34 -10.78 2.36
CA THR A 20 -0.89 -10.82 2.55
C THR A 20 -0.32 -9.51 1.96
N TYR A 21 -0.33 -8.41 2.71
CA TYR A 21 0.40 -7.18 2.33
C TYR A 21 1.93 -7.33 2.51
N GLU A 22 2.47 -8.54 2.39
CA GLU A 22 3.89 -8.81 2.65
C GLU A 22 4.77 -8.13 1.61
N ALA A 23 4.36 -8.12 0.34
CA ALA A 23 5.08 -7.47 -0.74
C ALA A 23 5.12 -5.95 -0.53
N GLU A 24 3.99 -5.36 -0.17
CA GLU A 24 3.84 -3.94 0.10
C GLU A 24 4.58 -3.52 1.37
N THR A 25 4.49 -4.32 2.44
CA THR A 25 5.22 -4.06 3.70
C THR A 25 6.72 -4.10 3.46
N LYS A 26 7.20 -5.10 2.72
CA LYS A 26 8.61 -5.21 2.35
C LYS A 26 9.04 -4.05 1.46
N LEU A 27 8.20 -3.65 0.51
CA LEU A 27 8.45 -2.51 -0.37
C LEU A 27 8.56 -1.21 0.44
N ILE A 28 7.62 -0.94 1.35
CA ILE A 28 7.63 0.24 2.22
C ILE A 28 8.90 0.25 3.08
N ALA A 29 9.29 -0.90 3.65
CA ALA A 29 10.50 -1.01 4.43
C ALA A 29 11.77 -0.72 3.60
N ASP A 30 11.81 -1.17 2.34
CA ASP A 30 12.94 -0.94 1.45
C ASP A 30 13.04 0.54 1.03
N ILE A 31 11.93 1.15 0.60
CA ILE A 31 11.84 2.58 0.28
C ILE A 31 12.22 3.43 1.52
N THR A 32 11.72 3.05 2.70
CA THR A 32 12.06 3.75 3.94
C THR A 32 13.56 3.68 4.23
N ARG A 33 14.19 2.51 4.03
CA ARG A 33 15.64 2.35 4.22
C ARG A 33 16.43 3.20 3.22
N GLU A 34 16.00 3.23 1.97
CA GLU A 34 16.63 4.03 0.92
C GLU A 34 16.55 5.53 1.25
N LEU A 35 15.35 6.03 1.55
CA LEU A 35 15.13 7.43 1.89
C LEU A 35 15.89 7.85 3.16
N ARG A 36 15.94 6.97 4.18
CA ARG A 36 16.73 7.19 5.41
C ARG A 36 18.21 7.32 5.10
N THR A 37 18.73 6.51 4.19
CA THR A 37 20.14 6.58 3.78
C THR A 37 20.47 7.87 3.06
N GLN A 38 19.54 8.40 2.26
CA GLN A 38 19.76 9.63 1.48
C GLN A 38 19.56 10.92 2.29
N ARG A 39 18.59 10.96 3.21
CA ARG A 39 18.10 12.21 3.83
C ARG A 39 17.98 12.16 5.35
N GLY A 40 18.25 11.01 5.97
CA GLY A 40 18.16 10.82 7.43
C GLY A 40 16.74 10.53 7.89
N VAL A 41 15.99 11.55 8.30
CA VAL A 41 14.63 11.38 8.85
C VAL A 41 13.63 11.26 7.70
N VAL A 42 12.78 10.22 7.75
CA VAL A 42 11.73 9.95 6.75
C VAL A 42 10.38 10.16 7.40
N GLN A 43 9.50 10.93 6.75
CA GLN A 43 8.11 11.16 7.14
C GLN A 43 7.16 10.46 6.16
N ASN A 44 5.89 10.28 6.56
CA ASN A 44 4.88 9.66 5.69
C ASN A 44 4.74 10.39 4.35
N LYS A 45 4.83 11.74 4.34
CA LYS A 45 4.82 12.53 3.11
C LYS A 45 5.94 12.16 2.13
N ASP A 46 7.12 11.79 2.63
CA ASP A 46 8.24 11.41 1.78
C ASP A 46 7.97 10.05 1.12
N LEU A 47 7.41 9.11 1.88
CA LEU A 47 6.98 7.80 1.35
C LEU A 47 5.86 7.94 0.32
N ILE A 48 4.85 8.78 0.60
CA ILE A 48 3.73 9.06 -0.31
C ILE A 48 4.25 9.62 -1.64
N LEU A 49 5.11 10.64 -1.59
CA LEU A 49 5.67 11.25 -2.80
C LEU A 49 6.51 10.26 -3.61
N THR A 50 7.34 9.45 -2.95
CA THR A 50 8.15 8.44 -3.63
C THR A 50 7.27 7.37 -4.29
N LEU A 51 6.25 6.88 -3.60
CA LEU A 51 5.31 5.90 -4.16
C LEU A 51 4.54 6.46 -5.35
N ILE A 52 4.07 7.72 -5.30
CA ILE A 52 3.45 8.39 -6.44
C ILE A 52 4.40 8.44 -7.64
N GLN A 53 5.66 8.84 -7.43
CA GLN A 53 6.64 8.89 -8.50
C GLN A 53 6.89 7.50 -9.14
N HIS A 54 6.93 6.44 -8.34
CA HIS A 54 7.03 5.07 -8.86
C HIS A 54 5.81 4.68 -9.67
N ILE A 55 4.60 5.02 -9.22
CA ILE A 55 3.35 4.76 -9.95
C ILE A 55 3.33 5.47 -11.31
N GLU A 56 3.80 6.71 -11.39
CA GLU A 56 3.82 7.47 -12.64
C GLU A 56 4.83 6.94 -13.67
N CYS A 57 5.89 6.27 -13.21
CA CYS A 57 6.95 5.75 -14.07
C CYS A 57 6.82 4.25 -14.40
N GLU A 58 6.03 3.50 -13.63
CA GLU A 58 5.92 2.05 -13.76
C GLU A 58 4.92 1.65 -14.87
N LYS A 59 5.30 0.65 -15.66
CA LYS A 59 4.49 0.10 -16.76
C LYS A 59 4.00 -1.31 -16.48
N ASP A 60 4.66 -2.00 -15.57
CA ASP A 60 4.25 -3.32 -15.11
C ASP A 60 3.01 -3.20 -14.23
N VAL A 61 1.89 -3.75 -14.71
CA VAL A 61 0.58 -3.69 -14.03
C VAL A 61 0.58 -4.41 -12.68
N LEU A 62 1.42 -5.43 -12.50
CA LEU A 62 1.52 -6.17 -11.23
C LEU A 62 2.29 -5.34 -10.19
N LYS A 63 3.35 -4.67 -10.61
CA LYS A 63 4.08 -3.75 -9.72
C LYS A 63 3.27 -2.51 -9.38
N LEU A 64 2.52 -1.99 -10.34
CA LEU A 64 1.59 -0.88 -10.12
C LEU A 64 0.56 -1.20 -9.05
N ASP A 65 0.06 -2.44 -9.00
CA ASP A 65 -0.86 -2.89 -7.96
C ASP A 65 -0.21 -2.80 -6.57
N ILE A 66 0.99 -3.36 -6.42
CA ILE A 66 1.78 -3.31 -5.18
C ILE A 66 2.07 -1.86 -4.76
N TYR A 67 2.45 -0.98 -5.70
CA TYR A 67 2.69 0.42 -5.38
C TYR A 67 1.43 1.14 -4.90
N ARG A 68 0.26 0.85 -5.50
CA ARG A 68 -1.03 1.44 -5.10
C ARG A 68 -1.47 0.94 -3.74
N ASN A 69 -1.38 -0.36 -3.48
CA ASN A 69 -1.71 -0.96 -2.19
C ASN A 69 -0.79 -0.42 -1.08
N ALA A 70 0.52 -0.30 -1.36
CA ALA A 70 1.48 0.31 -0.44
C ALA A 70 1.15 1.78 -0.14
N LEU A 71 0.76 2.56 -1.16
CA LEU A 71 0.35 3.95 -1.00
C LEU A 71 -0.92 4.05 -0.15
N GLU A 72 -1.92 3.21 -0.42
CA GLU A 72 -3.17 3.18 0.33
C GLU A 72 -2.93 2.92 1.82
N MET A 73 -2.07 1.95 2.17
CA MET A 73 -1.74 1.67 3.56
C MET A 73 -1.10 2.86 4.28
N ILE A 74 -0.19 3.57 3.62
CA ILE A 74 0.47 4.75 4.21
C ILE A 74 -0.52 5.91 4.37
N VAL A 75 -1.39 6.12 3.39
CA VAL A 75 -2.41 7.18 3.45
C VAL A 75 -3.43 6.88 4.53
N GLN A 76 -3.96 5.65 4.63
CA GLN A 76 -4.88 5.25 5.69
C GLN A 76 -4.28 5.39 7.10
N GLY A 77 -2.97 5.17 7.24
CA GLY A 77 -2.23 5.35 8.50
C GLY A 77 -1.82 6.79 8.79
N THR A 78 -2.00 7.72 7.84
CA THR A 78 -1.70 9.14 8.02
C THR A 78 -2.99 9.86 8.39
N PRO A 79 -3.08 10.49 9.57
CA PRO A 79 -4.28 11.24 9.92
C PRO A 79 -4.52 12.34 8.89
N ASP A 80 -5.77 12.47 8.44
CA ASP A 80 -6.19 13.63 7.63
C ASP A 80 -5.89 14.92 8.42
N ASP A 81 -5.13 15.83 7.80
CA ASP A 81 -4.96 17.20 8.29
C ASP A 81 -6.33 17.89 8.15
N ILE A 82 -7.11 17.97 9.24
CA ILE A 82 -8.30 18.83 9.38
C ILE A 82 -7.89 20.26 9.72
#